data_AF-A0A7R9C2U5-F1
#
_entry.id   AF-A0A7R9C2U5-F1
#
_cell.length_a   1.000
_cell.length_b   1.000
_cell.length_c   1.000
_cell.angle_alpha   90.00
_cell.angle_beta   90.00
_cell.angle_gamma   90.00
#
_symmetry.space_group_name_H-M   'P 1'
#
loop_
_entity.id
_entity.type
_entity.pdbx_description
1 polymer ?
#
loop_
_entity_poly.entity_id
_entity_poly.type
_entity_poly.pdbx_seq_one_letter_code
_entity_poly.pdbx_strand_id
1 'polypeptide(L)'
;DSGDAKLVLRLEELEYEVSDRLAYFVCGKRADHVNGQHFTIPQLPGMTTLPPESARTARQRLQELSNINLSHLALDLQDEVDRRELE
;
A
#
# COMPACT_ATOMS: atom_id res chain seq x y z
N ASP A 1 2.03 32.21 0.87
CA ASP A 1 2.82 30.97 1.03
C ASP A 1 2.12 29.85 1.82
N SER A 2 0.96 30.08 2.47
CA SER A 2 0.23 29.03 3.19
C SER A 2 -0.63 28.11 2.29
N GLY A 3 -0.85 28.48 1.03
CA GLY A 3 -1.67 27.72 0.08
C GLY A 3 -0.94 26.51 -0.51
N ASP A 4 0.35 26.67 -0.81
CA ASP A 4 1.17 25.65 -1.46
C ASP A 4 1.45 24.47 -0.51
N ALA A 5 1.64 24.74 0.78
CA ALA A 5 1.88 23.71 1.79
C ALA A 5 0.70 22.73 1.93
N LYS A 6 -0.55 23.23 1.89
CA LYS A 6 -1.74 22.37 1.95
C LYS A 6 -1.90 21.53 0.67
N LEU A 7 -1.54 22.09 -0.48
CA LEU A 7 -1.59 21.38 -1.75
C LEU A 7 -0.55 20.25 -1.79
N VAL A 8 0.67 20.51 -1.34
CA VAL A 8 1.74 19.50 -1.25
C VAL A 8 1.31 18.34 -0.36
N LEU A 9 0.76 18.62 0.83
CA LEU A 9 0.23 17.58 1.72
C LEU A 9 -0.88 16.76 1.05
N ARG A 10 -1.78 17.43 0.32
CA ARG A 10 -2.88 16.71 -0.36
C ARG A 10 -2.39 15.85 -1.52
N LEU A 11 -1.35 16.29 -2.23
CA LEU A 11 -0.72 15.50 -3.29
C LEU A 11 -0.02 14.27 -2.70
N GLU A 12 0.67 14.44 -1.58
CA GLU A 12 1.31 13.33 -0.86
C GLU A 12 0.26 12.32 -0.37
N GLU A 13 -0.84 12.78 0.24
CA GLU A 13 -1.95 11.90 0.63
C GLU A 13 -2.51 11.10 -0.56
N LEU A 14 -2.66 11.73 -1.73
CA LEU A 14 -3.16 11.06 -2.94
C LEU A 14 -2.15 10.09 -3.54
N GLU A 15 -0.85 10.40 -3.47
CA GLU A 15 0.23 9.53 -3.95
C GLU A 15 0.26 8.19 -3.21
N TYR A 16 0.01 8.23 -1.90
CA TYR A 16 0.06 7.03 -1.05
C TYR A 16 -1.30 6.43 -0.70
N GLU A 17 -2.42 7.00 -1.17
CA GLU A 17 -3.79 6.61 -0.78
C GLU A 17 -4.04 5.10 -0.88
N VAL A 18 -3.64 4.47 -2.00
CA VAL A 18 -3.83 3.03 -2.22
C VAL A 18 -3.04 2.21 -1.20
N SER A 19 -1.74 2.49 -1.04
CA SER A 19 -0.89 1.78 -0.08
C SER A 19 -1.35 1.97 1.36
N ASP A 20 -1.85 3.16 1.71
CA ASP A 20 -2.32 3.48 3.05
C ASP A 20 -3.64 2.78 3.38
N ARG A 21 -4.57 2.73 2.42
CA ARG A 21 -5.81 1.96 2.56
C ARG A 21 -5.54 0.47 2.74
N LEU A 22 -4.67 -0.10 1.90
CA LEU A 22 -4.22 -1.49 2.03
C LEU A 22 -3.58 -1.77 3.39
N ALA A 23 -2.64 -0.94 3.82
CA ALA A 23 -1.97 -1.12 5.11
C ALA A 23 -2.97 -1.00 6.28
N TYR A 24 -3.88 -0.03 6.23
CA TYR A 24 -4.89 0.17 7.24
C TYR A 24 -5.87 -1.02 7.31
N PHE A 25 -6.36 -1.50 6.17
CA PHE A 25 -7.25 -2.66 6.11
C PHE A 25 -6.59 -3.91 6.71
N VAL A 26 -5.32 -4.12 6.40
CA VAL A 26 -4.58 -5.33 6.78
C VAL A 26 -4.10 -5.33 8.23
N CYS A 27 -3.65 -4.18 8.76
CA CYS A 27 -3.05 -4.10 10.10
C CYS A 27 -3.53 -2.96 10.99
N GLY A 28 -4.55 -2.20 10.57
CA GLY A 28 -5.13 -1.09 11.34
C GLY A 28 -4.21 0.12 11.49
N LYS A 29 -3.15 0.23 10.68
CA LYS A 29 -2.16 1.30 10.75
C LYS A 29 -1.91 1.93 9.38
N ARG A 30 -1.83 3.26 9.36
CA ARG A 30 -1.39 4.07 8.20
C ARG A 30 0.07 4.48 8.36
N ALA A 31 0.71 4.88 7.27
CA ALA A 31 2.07 5.40 7.30
C ALA A 31 2.13 6.81 7.92
N ASP A 32 3.27 7.15 8.53
CA ASP A 32 3.52 8.45 9.14
C ASP A 32 4.25 9.36 8.14
N HIS A 33 3.47 9.86 7.16
CA HIS A 33 3.98 10.69 6.07
C HIS A 33 4.67 11.97 6.56
N VAL A 34 4.20 12.55 7.66
CA VAL A 34 4.76 13.77 8.25
C VAL A 34 6.22 13.57 8.68
N ASN A 35 6.57 12.35 9.09
CA ASN A 35 7.94 11.98 9.47
C ASN A 35 8.72 11.33 8.31
N GLY A 36 8.22 11.40 7.07
CA GLY A 36 8.84 10.81 5.88
C GLY A 36 8.71 9.29 5.81
N GLN A 37 7.87 8.67 6.65
CA GLN A 37 7.56 7.26 6.56
C GLN A 37 6.34 7.08 5.65
N HIS A 38 6.57 6.86 4.36
CA HIS A 38 5.49 6.75 3.38
C HIS A 38 4.92 5.34 3.20
N PHE A 39 5.56 4.33 3.80
CA PHE A 39 5.08 2.96 3.74
C PHE A 39 5.10 2.32 5.12
N THR A 40 3.99 1.65 5.45
CA THR A 40 3.90 0.75 6.60
C THR A 40 3.79 -0.68 6.09
N ILE A 41 4.76 -1.52 6.43
CA ILE A 41 4.69 -2.94 6.13
C ILE A 41 3.78 -3.61 7.17
N PRO A 42 2.63 -4.18 6.76
CA PRO A 42 1.69 -4.78 7.70
C PRO A 42 2.31 -5.98 8.41
N GLN A 43 2.25 -6.04 9.73
CA GLN A 43 2.62 -7.26 10.46
C GLN A 43 1.41 -8.20 10.55
N LEU A 44 1.18 -8.95 9.46
CA LEU A 44 0.09 -9.92 9.35
C LEU A 44 0.35 -11.17 10.21
N PRO A 45 -0.67 -11.70 10.91
CA PRO A 45 -0.61 -13.03 11.50
C PRO A 45 -0.31 -14.06 10.41
N GLY A 46 0.83 -14.76 10.51
CA GLY A 46 1.27 -15.73 9.52
C GLY A 46 2.29 -15.20 8.49
N MET A 47 2.55 -13.89 8.43
CA MET A 47 3.62 -13.36 7.56
C MET A 47 5.01 -13.73 8.09
N THR A 48 5.16 -13.87 9.41
CA THR A 48 6.31 -14.51 10.06
C THR A 48 6.40 -16.02 9.80
N THR A 49 5.31 -16.65 9.33
CA THR A 49 5.27 -18.08 9.02
C THR A 49 5.43 -18.37 7.53
N LEU A 50 5.41 -17.34 6.67
CA LEU A 50 5.70 -17.50 5.24
C LEU A 50 7.16 -17.95 5.07
N PRO A 51 7.40 -19.08 4.36
CA PRO A 51 8.77 -19.52 4.11
C PRO A 51 9.57 -18.42 3.38
N PRO A 52 10.83 -18.17 3.78
CA PRO A 52 11.66 -17.13 3.15
C PRO A 52 11.83 -17.29 1.64
N GLU A 53 11.79 -18.52 1.13
CA GLU A 53 11.80 -18.81 -0.30
C GLU A 53 10.52 -18.31 -0.99
N SER A 54 9.34 -18.64 -0.46
CA SER A 54 8.06 -18.17 -0.99
C SER A 54 7.97 -16.65 -1.02
N ALA A 55 8.45 -15.98 0.04
CA ALA A 55 8.50 -14.51 0.08
C ALA A 55 9.49 -13.91 -0.92
N ARG A 56 10.59 -14.60 -1.24
CA ARG A 56 11.53 -14.18 -2.31
C ARG A 56 10.93 -14.37 -3.69
N THR A 57 10.32 -15.53 -3.95
CA THR A 57 9.66 -15.81 -5.24
C THR A 57 8.53 -14.80 -5.50
N ALA A 58 7.67 -14.54 -4.50
CA ALA A 58 6.60 -13.54 -4.64
C ALA A 58 7.14 -12.15 -4.97
N ARG A 59 8.21 -11.71 -4.27
CA ARG A 59 8.88 -10.43 -4.56
C ARG A 59 9.46 -10.38 -5.98
N GLN A 60 10.12 -11.45 -6.43
CA GLN A 60 10.66 -11.53 -7.77
C GLN A 60 9.56 -11.42 -8.84
N ARG A 61 8.45 -12.14 -8.66
CA ARG A 61 7.29 -12.07 -9.56
C ARG A 61 6.71 -10.65 -9.64
N LEU A 62 6.60 -9.97 -8.50
CA LEU A 62 6.17 -8.57 -8.43
C LEU A 62 7.10 -7.63 -9.20
N GLN A 63 8.42 -7.84 -9.09
CA GLN A 63 9.43 -7.05 -9.82
C GLN A 63 9.46 -7.32 -11.32
N GLU A 64 9.01 -8.50 -11.75
CA GLU A 64 8.91 -8.87 -13.17
C GLU A 64 7.67 -8.27 -13.87
N LEU A 65 6.73 -7.69 -13.12
CA LEU A 65 5.53 -7.07 -13.69
C LEU A 65 5.88 -5.79 -14.46
N SER A 66 5.24 -5.61 -15.62
CA SER A 66 5.25 -4.32 -16.31
C SER A 66 4.46 -3.28 -15.51
N ASN A 67 4.75 -2.00 -15.72
CA ASN A 67 4.02 -0.91 -15.06
C ASN A 67 2.50 -1.01 -15.26
N ILE A 68 2.06 -1.41 -16.46
CA ILE A 68 0.63 -1.58 -16.77
C ILE A 68 0.01 -2.68 -15.90
N ASN A 69 0.66 -3.84 -15.83
CA ASN A 69 0.15 -4.95 -15.02
C ASN A 69 0.21 -4.65 -13.53
N LEU A 70 1.21 -3.89 -13.07
CA LEU A 70 1.31 -3.43 -11.70
C LEU A 70 0.17 -2.45 -11.36
N SER A 71 -0.15 -1.52 -12.27
CA SER A 71 -1.30 -0.62 -12.13
C SER A 71 -2.63 -1.39 -12.05
N HIS A 72 -2.84 -2.38 -12.92
CA HIS A 72 -4.05 -3.21 -12.87
C HIS A 72 -4.14 -3.98 -11.55
N LEU A 73 -3.04 -4.58 -11.10
CA LEU A 73 -3.00 -5.27 -9.80
C LEU A 73 -3.34 -4.32 -8.64
N ALA A 74 -2.88 -3.07 -8.68
CA ALA A 74 -3.22 -2.08 -7.67
C ALA A 74 -4.72 -1.73 -7.68
N LEU A 75 -5.35 -1.67 -8.85
CA LEU A 75 -6.80 -1.48 -8.99
C LEU A 75 -7.58 -2.68 -8.45
N ASP A 76 -7.17 -3.91 -8.79
CA ASP A 76 -7.82 -5.13 -8.29
C ASP A 76 -7.77 -5.21 -6.76
N LEU A 77 -6.64 -4.83 -6.15
CA LEU A 77 -6.50 -4.76 -4.70
C LEU A 77 -7.41 -3.69 -4.09
N GLN A 78 -7.53 -2.55 -4.75
CA GLN A 78 -8.40 -1.45 -4.31
C GLN A 78 -9.88 -1.87 -4.34
N ASP A 79 -10.32 -2.50 -5.42
CA ASP A 79 -11.69 -3.01 -5.57
C ASP A 79 -12.00 -4.06 -4.49
N GLU A 80 -11.05 -4.93 -4.14
CA GLU A 80 -11.22 -5.90 -3.07
C GLU A 80 -11.31 -5.25 -1.68
N VAL A 81 -10.51 -4.21 -1.40
CA VAL A 81 -10.61 -3.45 -0.15
C VAL A 81 -11.98 -2.77 -0.07
N ASP A 82 -12.38 -2.06 -1.12
CA ASP A 82 -13.67 -1.36 -1.17
C ASP A 82 -14.84 -2.35 -1.03
N ARG A 83 -14.76 -3.54 -1.65
CA ARG A 83 -15.75 -4.62 -1.48
C ARG A 83 -15.86 -5.07 -0.02
N ARG A 84 -14.74 -5.25 0.68
CA ARG A 84 -14.70 -5.70 2.08
C ARG A 84 -15.20 -4.66 3.06
N GLU A 85 -15.06 -3.37 2.75
CA GLU A 85 -15.56 -2.28 3.59
C GLU A 85 -17.08 -2.08 3.49
N LEU A 86 -17.70 -2.57 2.42
CA LEU A 86 -19.15 -2.49 2.17
C LEU A 86 -19.94 -3.71 2.70
N GLU A 87 -19.26 -4.77 3.12
CA GLU A 87 -19.84 -5.98 3.73
C GLU A 87 -19.95 -5.85 5.26
#